data_AF-A0A536HWD7-F1
#
_entry.id   AF-A0A536HWD7-F1
#
_cell.length_a   1.000
_cell.length_b   1.000
_cell.length_c   1.000
_cell.angle_alpha   90.00
_cell.angle_beta   90.00
_cell.angle_gamma   90.00
#
_symmetry.space_group_name_H-M   'P 1'
#
loop_
_entity.id
_entity.type
_entity.pdbx_description
1 polymer ?
#
loop_
_entity_poly.entity_id
_entity_poly.type
_entity_poly.pdbx_seq_one_letter_code
_entity_poly.pdbx_strand_id
1 'polypeptide(L)'
;MAGATVSILEGNTFIVSDLAGNIDATPTVPLGLFAWDTRFLSKWILTINGTVPNVLSTDDLQYYLAQFFLVPGTGTIYVDSDVSIIRRRAAGAGFQEEIIIRNE
;
A
#
# COMPACT_ATOMS: atom_id res chain seq x y z
N MET A 1 8.90 13.53 -9.54
CA MET A 1 9.77 13.06 -8.44
C MET A 1 9.28 11.68 -8.06
N ALA A 2 10.16 10.70 -7.86
CA ALA A 2 9.74 9.46 -7.22
C ALA A 2 9.19 9.83 -5.83
N GLY A 3 7.91 9.56 -5.59
CA GLY A 3 7.29 9.78 -4.29
C GLY A 3 7.95 8.90 -3.22
N ALA A 4 7.72 9.22 -1.95
CA ALA A 4 8.14 8.33 -0.87
C ALA A 4 7.52 6.93 -1.08
N THR A 5 8.34 5.89 -0.93
CA THR A 5 7.95 4.49 -1.11
C THR A 5 8.03 3.75 0.21
N VAL A 6 7.21 2.71 0.34
CA VAL A 6 7.28 1.73 1.42
C VAL A 6 7.75 0.41 0.83
N SER A 7 8.74 -0.20 1.49
CA SER A 7 9.34 -1.45 1.06
C SER A 7 9.36 -2.44 2.21
N ILE A 8 8.89 -3.65 1.97
CA ILE A 8 8.99 -4.79 2.90
C ILE A 8 9.66 -5.97 2.20
N LEU A 9 10.36 -6.81 2.97
CA LEU A 9 11.21 -7.89 2.48
C LEU A 9 11.07 -9.14 3.35
N GLU A 10 11.04 -10.30 2.72
CA GLU A 10 11.23 -11.60 3.37
C GLU A 10 12.02 -12.55 2.46
N GLY A 11 13.24 -12.90 2.87
CA GLY A 11 14.14 -13.72 2.05
C GLY A 11 14.45 -13.06 0.71
N ASN A 12 14.07 -13.72 -0.39
CA ASN A 12 14.24 -13.19 -1.76
C ASN A 12 13.00 -12.44 -2.28
N THR A 13 11.94 -12.35 -1.48
CA THR A 13 10.68 -11.70 -1.86
C THR A 13 10.64 -10.30 -1.28
N PHE A 14 10.44 -9.28 -2.09
CA PHE A 14 10.22 -7.91 -1.61
C PHE A 14 9.07 -7.23 -2.33
N ILE A 15 8.39 -6.34 -1.61
CA ILE A 15 7.25 -5.58 -2.12
C ILE A 15 7.55 -4.10 -1.94
N VAL A 16 7.41 -3.34 -3.03
CA VAL A 16 7.60 -1.88 -3.05
C VAL A 16 6.30 -1.23 -3.49
N SER A 17 5.78 -0.30 -2.70
CA SER A 17 4.56 0.46 -2.97
C SER A 17 4.71 1.94 -2.61
N ASP A 18 3.71 2.75 -2.96
CA ASP A 18 3.59 4.11 -2.43
C ASP A 18 3.13 4.11 -0.95
N LEU A 19 2.96 5.31 -0.38
CA LEU A 19 2.48 5.52 1.00
C LEU A 19 1.02 5.10 1.22
N ALA A 20 0.23 4.90 0.17
CA ALA A 20 -1.11 4.35 0.27
C ALA A 20 -1.13 2.81 0.16
N GLY A 21 0.04 2.19 -0.02
CA GLY A 21 0.19 0.77 -0.28
C GLY A 21 -0.14 0.38 -1.72
N ASN A 22 -0.28 1.34 -2.64
CA ASN A 22 -0.56 1.08 -4.05
C ASN A 22 0.73 0.76 -4.81
N ILE A 23 0.58 -0.12 -5.79
CA ILE A 23 1.58 -0.48 -6.76
C ILE A 23 1.04 -0.02 -8.11
N ASP A 24 1.72 0.94 -8.72
CA ASP A 24 1.50 1.32 -10.10
C ASP A 24 2.87 1.45 -10.76
N ALA A 25 3.32 0.36 -11.39
CA ALA A 25 4.65 0.31 -11.97
C ALA A 25 4.74 1.33 -13.11
N THR A 26 5.69 2.24 -12.98
CA THR A 26 6.12 3.12 -14.06
C THR A 26 7.51 2.71 -14.52
N PRO A 27 7.99 3.14 -15.70
CA PRO A 27 9.37 2.90 -16.12
C PRO A 27 10.41 3.46 -15.15
N THR A 28 10.05 4.45 -14.33
CA THR A 28 10.98 5.21 -13.47
C THR A 28 10.87 4.87 -11.99
N VAL A 29 9.76 4.28 -11.55
CA VAL A 29 9.54 3.89 -10.14
C VAL A 29 9.27 2.38 -10.09
N PRO A 30 10.18 1.58 -9.50
CA PRO A 30 10.09 0.13 -9.52
C PRO A 30 9.12 -0.42 -8.44
N LEU A 31 7.88 0.06 -8.45
CA LEU A 31 6.82 -0.51 -7.60
C LEU A 31 6.49 -1.93 -8.06
N GLY A 32 6.26 -2.84 -7.13
CA GLY A 32 5.90 -4.21 -7.46
C GLY A 32 6.13 -5.22 -6.34
N LEU A 33 5.65 -6.44 -6.59
CA LEU A 33 6.11 -7.65 -5.90
C LEU A 33 7.24 -8.25 -6.76
N PHE A 34 8.36 -8.51 -6.12
CA PHE A 34 9.52 -9.11 -6.75
C PHE A 34 9.96 -10.34 -5.98
N ALA A 35 10.40 -11.37 -6.70
CA ALA A 35 11.10 -12.51 -6.12
C ALA A 35 12.09 -13.07 -7.14
N TRP A 36 13.28 -13.53 -6.71
CA TRP A 36 14.32 -14.05 -7.61
C TRP A 36 14.55 -13.16 -8.85
N ASP A 37 14.75 -11.87 -8.62
CA ASP A 37 14.97 -10.83 -9.65
C ASP A 37 13.87 -10.71 -10.73
N THR A 38 12.69 -11.28 -10.45
CA THR A 38 11.53 -11.25 -11.35
C THR A 38 10.41 -10.43 -10.71
N ARG A 39 9.83 -9.49 -11.47
CA ARG A 39 8.62 -8.77 -11.06
C ARG A 39 7.39 -9.63 -11.32
N PHE A 40 6.73 -10.09 -10.25
CA PHE A 40 5.52 -10.92 -10.33
C PHE A 40 4.22 -10.10 -10.33
N LEU A 41 4.22 -8.90 -9.73
CA LEU A 41 3.07 -8.00 -9.70
C LEU A 41 3.52 -6.59 -10.04
N SER A 42 2.90 -5.97 -11.05
CA SER A 42 3.21 -4.60 -11.50
C SER A 42 2.10 -3.60 -11.21
N LYS A 43 0.92 -4.06 -10.78
CA LYS A 43 -0.20 -3.19 -10.45
C LYS A 43 -1.06 -3.77 -9.34
N TRP A 44 -1.32 -2.96 -8.32
CA TRP A 44 -2.20 -3.24 -7.19
C TRP A 44 -2.68 -1.92 -6.60
N ILE A 45 -3.89 -1.51 -6.93
CA ILE A 45 -4.42 -0.20 -6.55
C ILE A 45 -5.72 -0.40 -5.79
N LEU A 46 -5.81 0.15 -4.58
CA LEU A 46 -7.04 0.21 -3.81
C LEU A 46 -7.80 1.50 -4.17
N THR A 47 -9.07 1.35 -4.53
CA THR A 47 -10.00 2.47 -4.71
C THR A 47 -11.27 2.24 -3.89
N ILE A 48 -11.81 3.31 -3.31
CA ILE A 48 -13.14 3.34 -2.70
C ILE A 48 -14.02 4.23 -3.57
N ASN A 49 -15.10 3.67 -4.12
CA ASN A 49 -15.99 4.35 -5.06
C ASN A 49 -15.24 5.00 -6.26
N GLY A 50 -14.20 4.32 -6.76
CA GLY A 50 -13.39 4.79 -7.89
C GLY A 50 -12.29 5.80 -7.53
N THR A 51 -12.19 6.23 -6.27
CA THR A 51 -11.19 7.20 -5.82
C THR A 51 -10.13 6.51 -4.95
N VAL A 52 -8.87 6.86 -5.13
CA VAL A 52 -7.78 6.40 -4.24
C VAL A 52 -7.97 7.02 -2.85
N PRO A 53 -7.95 6.22 -1.77
CA PRO A 53 -8.03 6.74 -0.41
C PRO A 53 -6.90 7.73 -0.09
N ASN A 54 -7.19 8.70 0.76
CA ASN A 54 -6.17 9.61 1.30
C ASN A 54 -5.34 8.89 2.37
N VAL A 55 -4.04 9.18 2.42
CA VAL A 55 -3.13 8.63 3.44
C VAL A 55 -3.21 9.46 4.71
N LEU A 56 -3.51 8.83 5.84
CA LEU A 56 -3.36 9.44 7.17
C LEU A 56 -1.95 9.19 7.72
N SER A 57 -1.52 7.94 7.70
CA SER A 57 -0.19 7.53 8.12
C SER A 57 0.19 6.18 7.52
N THR A 58 1.49 5.90 7.55
CA THR A 58 2.05 4.60 7.20
C THR A 58 2.98 4.18 8.32
N ASP A 59 2.86 2.94 8.77
CA ASP A 59 3.65 2.38 9.86
C ASP A 59 4.39 1.14 9.34
N ASP A 60 5.71 1.18 9.39
CA ASP A 60 6.63 0.12 8.97
C ASP A 60 6.98 -0.77 10.17
N LEU A 61 5.96 -1.27 10.87
CA LEU A 61 6.06 -2.01 12.14
C LEU A 61 7.20 -3.03 12.18
N GLN A 62 7.45 -3.75 11.07
CA GLN A 62 8.55 -4.70 10.92
C GLN A 62 9.08 -4.71 9.48
N TYR A 63 10.32 -5.16 9.27
CA TYR A 63 10.94 -5.19 7.93
C TYR A 63 10.17 -6.02 6.88
N TYR A 64 9.33 -6.97 7.31
CA TYR A 64 8.50 -7.83 6.45
C TYR A 64 7.01 -7.47 6.49
N LEU A 65 6.59 -6.46 7.28
CA LEU A 65 5.19 -6.09 7.49
C LEU A 65 5.00 -4.57 7.52
N ALA A 66 4.07 -4.07 6.72
CA ALA A 66 3.67 -2.67 6.70
C ALA A 66 2.16 -2.52 7.00
N GLN A 67 1.80 -1.43 7.66
CA GLN A 67 0.42 -1.00 7.84
C GLN A 67 0.18 0.38 7.23
N PHE A 68 -0.95 0.53 6.53
CA PHE A 68 -1.35 1.77 5.90
C PHE A 68 -2.71 2.20 6.46
N PHE A 69 -2.77 3.39 7.03
CA PHE A 69 -3.99 3.98 7.59
C PHE A 69 -4.53 5.01 6.61
N LEU A 70 -5.71 4.73 6.08
CA LEU A 70 -6.32 5.48 5.01
C LEU A 70 -7.76 5.86 5.36
N VAL A 71 -8.28 6.81 4.61
CA VAL A 71 -9.65 7.30 4.67
C VAL A 71 -10.18 7.50 3.26
N PRO A 72 -11.49 7.35 3.01
CA PRO A 72 -12.08 7.71 1.72
C PRO A 72 -11.62 9.09 1.25
N GLY A 73 -11.28 9.20 -0.03
CA GLY A 73 -10.98 10.49 -0.63
C GLY A 73 -12.26 11.32 -0.72
N THR A 74 -12.38 12.38 0.07
CA THR A 74 -13.55 13.29 0.06
C THR A 74 -13.49 14.33 -1.06
N GLY A 75 -12.38 14.38 -1.82
CA GLY A 75 -12.12 15.42 -2.81
C GLY A 75 -11.83 16.80 -2.20
N THR A 76 -11.76 16.90 -0.86
CA THR A 76 -11.46 18.12 -0.12
C THR A 76 -10.32 17.88 0.88
N ILE A 77 -9.69 18.96 1.36
CA ILE A 77 -8.60 18.89 2.35
C ILE A 77 -9.08 18.58 3.78
N TYR A 78 -10.39 18.57 4.02
CA TYR A 78 -10.98 18.12 5.28
C TYR A 78 -11.30 16.63 5.19
N VAL A 79 -10.64 15.86 6.05
CA VAL A 79 -10.98 14.47 6.30
C VAL A 79 -11.71 14.44 7.64
N ASP A 80 -13.01 14.68 7.59
CA ASP A 80 -13.93 14.16 8.60
C ASP A 80 -14.58 12.94 7.95
N SER A 81 -14.20 11.75 8.42
CA SER A 81 -14.62 10.49 7.81
C SER A 81 -14.99 9.51 8.91
N ASP A 82 -16.27 9.13 8.93
CA ASP A 82 -16.79 8.04 9.76
C ASP A 82 -16.22 6.68 9.31
N VAL A 83 -15.56 6.62 8.15
CA VAL A 83 -14.95 5.41 7.63
C VAL A 83 -13.44 5.45 7.75
N SER A 84 -12.86 4.41 8.36
CA SER A 84 -11.43 4.15 8.36
C SER A 84 -11.10 2.92 7.53
N ILE A 85 -9.93 2.95 6.88
CA ILE A 85 -9.42 1.87 6.05
C ILE A 85 -8.03 1.54 6.56
N ILE A 86 -7.80 0.29 6.93
CA ILE A 86 -6.51 -0.20 7.38
C ILE A 86 -6.07 -1.29 6.42
N ARG A 87 -4.88 -1.14 5.86
CA ARG A 87 -4.24 -2.18 5.06
C ARG A 87 -3.09 -2.76 5.86
N ARG A 88 -3.04 -4.07 6.03
CA ARG A 88 -1.88 -4.78 6.57
C ARG A 88 -1.29 -5.63 5.48
N ARG A 89 -0.02 -5.39 5.16
CA ARG A 89 0.70 -6.13 4.14
C ARG A 89 1.86 -6.87 4.77
N ALA A 90 2.02 -8.14 4.39
CA ALA A 90 3.20 -8.93 4.72
C ALA A 90 3.84 -9.54 3.46
N ALA A 91 5.16 -9.66 3.47
CA ALA A 91 5.94 -10.42 2.48
C ALA A 91 5.94 -11.95 2.77
N GLY A 92 5.34 -12.36 3.89
CA GLY A 92 5.21 -13.74 4.36
C GLY A 92 4.51 -14.63 3.35
N ALA A 93 5.20 -15.71 2.95
CA ALA A 93 4.72 -16.65 1.95
C ALA A 93 4.29 -16.00 0.61
N GLY A 94 4.85 -14.85 0.23
CA GLY A 94 4.56 -14.15 -1.02
C GLY A 94 3.97 -12.76 -0.81
N PHE A 95 2.73 -12.54 -1.25
CA PHE A 95 2.00 -11.28 -1.09
C PHE A 95 0.73 -11.53 -0.30
N GLN A 96 0.73 -11.12 0.96
CA GLN A 96 -0.45 -11.18 1.83
C GLN A 96 -0.92 -9.77 2.12
N GLU A 97 -2.21 -9.52 1.87
CA GLU A 97 -2.85 -8.24 2.11
C GLU A 97 -4.16 -8.47 2.87
N GLU A 98 -4.27 -7.89 4.06
CA GLU A 98 -5.51 -7.76 4.82
C GLU A 98 -6.02 -6.33 4.66
N ILE A 99 -7.26 -6.17 4.19
CA ILE A 99 -7.93 -4.88 4.08
C ILE A 99 -9.10 -4.86 5.06
N ILE A 100 -9.04 -3.96 6.04
CA ILE A 100 -10.06 -3.76 7.05
C ILE A 100 -10.74 -2.43 6.77
N ILE A 101 -12.06 -2.45 6.71
CA ILE A 101 -12.89 -1.25 6.58
C ILE A 101 -13.76 -1.18 7.83
N ARG A 102 -13.74 -0.04 8.52
CA ARG A 102 -14.55 0.20 9.72
C ARG A 102 -15.42 1.44 9.52
N ASN A 103 -16.61 1.38 10.09
CA ASN A 103 -17.51 2.51 10.26
C ASN A 103 -17.51 2.83 11.76
N GLU A 104 -17.12 4.05 12.11
CA GLU A 104 -16.96 4.55 13.47
C GLU A 104 -18.16 5.43 13.88
#